data_AF-A0A9D2DBS0-F1
#
_entry.id   AF-A0A9D2DBS0-F1
#
_cell.length_a   1.000
_cell.length_b   1.000
_cell.length_c   1.000
_cell.angle_alpha   90.00
_cell.angle_beta   90.00
_cell.angle_gamma   90.00
#
_symmetry.space_group_name_H-M   'P 1'
#
loop_
_entity.id
_entity.type
_entity.pdbx_description
1 polymer ?
#
loop_
_entity_poly.entity_id
_entity_poly.type
_entity_poly.pdbx_seq_one_letter_code
_entity_poly.pdbx_strand_id
1 'polypeptide(L)'
;TPKQFVSADITGAEKVTLIVTHGSDGKNGNDNADWADAKFISVKDTTTYSISGSVDPGNTEFVDISGIEVNLYAADDTDFESPLGSGTTEKDGDFIIDTEVLAGDYILQIKPESGKYKAAEAEVTVVDDDVSDVQIELQPEKTESSALKALKAILGLKNHVDFTGVDEDTVNIFEEACKEGEALVDSAEEDTESVSEEELEAAWEKIFDSFQKLKIIPDGRSVLEQLVTTADHICLDHYILKGQYDLKQQIAAGKQLLWNTDATEDVIDAATAELQTAINNLEKHPNKNALNELLAQAAGIDRTLYTQESLAKLDEEYAVAQRIANDLLAGQDEVNEAADALNQAIENLVYENQTVSKKTLEYFLNRAKEHVANGDVENCVESVQKLFEEAIAEGETVMADESATRDEVMNASMKLIQAIHALNMKAADKTDLEMAVELGDMIDLSKYVEAGQQEFKDALEAAKEVLADGDAMQGDVDDAWDALVTAMENLRLKANKDVLEDLLNEAAEVDLSQYTEESAEAFRAAYAAAQEVFADETLTEADQQKVDDAVVALKEAKAGLAALAGGSGDGNQSGDTDDGSGASGSENTDKSNGTSGSGDSANRAAKTGDTVPVMGLMMLVIVSGAAAVAAYRKRVK
;
A
#
# COMPACT_ATOMS: atom_id res chain seq x y z
N THR A 1 80.48 20.90 -33.88
CA THR A 1 80.12 20.26 -32.59
C THR A 1 78.61 20.16 -32.53
N PRO A 2 78.01 19.02 -32.17
CA PRO A 2 76.57 18.95 -31.98
C PRO A 2 76.14 20.01 -30.95
N LYS A 3 75.04 20.72 -31.22
CA LYS A 3 74.50 21.71 -30.28
C LYS A 3 73.95 20.94 -29.08
N GLN A 4 74.34 21.33 -27.87
CA GLN A 4 73.73 20.85 -26.64
C GLN A 4 72.68 21.87 -26.21
N PHE A 5 71.48 21.39 -25.91
CA PHE A 5 70.41 22.20 -25.34
C PHE A 5 70.37 21.97 -23.82
N VAL A 6 70.14 23.05 -23.07
CA VAL A 6 69.94 23.02 -21.63
C VAL A 6 68.56 23.59 -21.38
N SER A 7 67.71 22.83 -20.68
CA SER A 7 66.39 23.30 -20.23
C SER A 7 66.49 23.73 -18.77
N ALA A 8 65.82 24.83 -18.42
CA ALA A 8 65.71 25.31 -17.05
C ALA A 8 64.36 26.02 -16.89
N ASP A 9 63.65 25.73 -15.80
CA ASP A 9 62.49 26.52 -15.41
C ASP A 9 62.95 27.90 -14.92
N ILE A 10 62.37 28.96 -15.47
CA ILE A 10 62.69 30.36 -15.15
C ILE A 10 61.46 31.12 -14.63
N THR A 11 60.40 30.41 -14.25
CA THR A 11 59.16 31.01 -13.75
C THR A 11 59.44 31.90 -12.55
N GLY A 12 59.10 33.19 -12.66
CA GLY A 12 59.36 34.21 -11.63
C GLY A 12 60.74 34.88 -11.66
N ALA A 13 61.63 34.53 -12.59
CA ALA A 13 62.94 35.16 -12.69
C ALA A 13 62.88 36.54 -13.39
N GLU A 14 63.37 37.59 -12.72
CA GLU A 14 63.45 38.94 -13.32
C GLU A 14 64.67 39.12 -14.25
N LYS A 15 65.70 38.27 -14.11
CA LYS A 15 66.93 38.33 -14.91
C LYS A 15 67.61 36.96 -15.01
N VAL A 16 67.92 36.53 -16.23
CA VAL A 16 68.73 35.34 -16.51
C VAL A 16 70.10 35.78 -17.03
N THR A 17 71.19 35.20 -16.51
CA THR A 17 72.57 35.52 -16.92
C THR A 17 73.36 34.23 -17.10
N LEU A 18 73.94 34.02 -18.28
CA LEU A 18 74.90 32.94 -18.51
C LEU A 18 76.27 33.34 -17.95
N ILE A 19 76.81 32.51 -17.05
CA ILE A 19 78.15 32.68 -16.47
C ILE A 19 78.97 31.44 -16.81
N VAL A 20 80.08 31.63 -17.51
CA VAL A 20 81.06 30.58 -17.79
C VAL A 20 82.05 30.53 -16.62
N THR A 21 82.06 29.45 -15.85
CA THR A 21 82.87 29.40 -14.61
C THR A 21 84.18 28.63 -14.69
N HIS A 22 84.52 27.95 -15.79
CA HIS A 22 85.79 27.21 -15.88
C HIS A 22 86.39 27.17 -17.30
N GLY A 23 87.34 28.07 -17.57
CA GLY A 23 88.41 27.83 -18.54
C GLY A 23 89.60 27.26 -17.78
N SER A 24 89.84 25.95 -17.87
CA SER A 24 90.71 25.20 -16.95
C SER A 24 92.23 25.41 -17.13
N ASP A 25 92.71 26.58 -17.58
CA ASP A 25 94.16 26.81 -17.67
C ASP A 25 94.68 28.20 -17.29
N GLY A 26 93.82 29.15 -16.88
CA GLY A 26 94.26 30.41 -16.28
C GLY A 26 95.21 31.25 -17.14
N LYS A 27 95.14 31.14 -18.48
CA LYS A 27 95.91 31.98 -19.40
C LYS A 27 95.00 32.87 -20.25
N ASN A 28 95.02 34.16 -19.96
CA ASN A 28 94.31 35.21 -20.72
C ASN A 28 94.97 35.47 -22.09
N GLY A 29 94.78 34.58 -23.05
CA GLY A 29 95.19 34.82 -24.43
C GLY A 29 94.57 33.82 -25.40
N ASN A 30 93.47 34.24 -26.03
CA ASN A 30 92.69 33.58 -27.10
C ASN A 30 91.47 32.76 -26.68
N ASP A 31 90.73 33.26 -25.71
CA ASP A 31 89.33 32.96 -25.47
C ASP A 31 88.42 33.57 -26.55
N ASN A 32 88.48 33.03 -27.78
CA ASN A 32 87.36 33.19 -28.70
C ASN A 32 86.23 32.27 -28.24
N ALA A 33 85.44 32.74 -27.27
CA ALA A 33 84.11 32.22 -27.00
C ALA A 33 83.15 32.62 -28.15
N ASP A 34 83.43 32.18 -29.37
CA ASP A 34 82.62 32.43 -30.58
C ASP A 34 81.51 31.37 -30.77
N TRP A 35 80.97 30.81 -29.68
CA TRP A 35 80.00 29.71 -29.76
C TRP A 35 78.76 29.88 -28.87
N ALA A 36 78.35 31.11 -28.59
CA ALA A 36 77.07 31.38 -27.96
C ALA A 36 76.23 32.38 -28.76
N ASP A 37 75.74 31.97 -29.93
CA ASP A 37 74.41 32.45 -30.38
C ASP A 37 73.36 31.62 -29.62
N ALA A 38 73.36 31.75 -28.30
CA ALA A 38 72.40 31.12 -27.42
C ALA A 38 71.06 31.82 -27.65
N LYS A 39 70.27 31.28 -28.59
CA LYS A 39 68.91 31.73 -28.83
C LYS A 39 68.02 31.12 -27.78
N PHE A 40 67.31 31.97 -27.04
CA PHE A 40 66.09 31.54 -26.40
C PHE A 40 65.14 31.13 -27.53
N ILE A 41 64.91 29.83 -27.65
CA ILE A 41 63.81 29.32 -28.45
C ILE A 41 62.64 29.33 -27.48
N SER A 42 61.67 30.23 -27.69
CA SER A 42 60.34 30.01 -27.11
C SER A 42 59.88 28.68 -27.68
N VAL A 43 59.85 27.65 -26.83
CA VAL A 43 59.10 26.44 -27.14
C VAL A 43 57.65 26.92 -27.18
N LYS A 44 56.96 26.61 -28.27
CA LYS A 44 55.53 26.86 -28.41
C LYS A 44 54.81 26.38 -27.16
N ASP A 45 53.74 27.09 -26.78
CA ASP A 45 52.73 26.63 -25.84
C ASP A 45 52.56 25.12 -26.00
N THR A 46 53.08 24.37 -25.04
CA THR A 46 53.02 22.92 -25.06
C THR A 46 51.74 22.61 -24.32
N THR A 47 50.69 22.27 -25.07
CA THR A 47 49.46 21.78 -24.46
C THR A 47 49.82 20.51 -23.70
N THR A 48 49.55 20.54 -22.41
CA THR A 48 49.68 19.44 -21.47
C THR A 48 48.30 18.82 -21.26
N TYR A 49 48.28 17.54 -20.92
CA TYR A 49 47.06 16.74 -20.75
C TYR A 49 47.13 15.98 -19.42
N SER A 50 45.96 15.81 -18.80
CA SER A 50 45.79 15.03 -17.59
C SER A 50 45.48 13.56 -17.90
N ILE A 51 45.82 12.68 -16.97
CA ILE A 51 45.49 11.26 -17.02
C ILE A 51 44.71 10.91 -15.74
N SER A 52 43.55 10.30 -15.90
CA SER A 52 42.73 9.78 -14.81
C SER A 52 42.15 8.41 -15.15
N GLY A 53 41.72 7.69 -14.13
CA GLY A 53 41.21 6.33 -14.29
C GLY A 53 40.68 5.77 -12.99
N SER A 54 40.49 4.45 -12.96
CA SER A 54 40.03 3.71 -11.78
C SER A 54 40.75 2.38 -11.63
N VAL A 55 40.92 1.96 -10.37
CA VAL A 55 41.48 0.66 -10.00
C VAL A 55 40.35 -0.28 -9.59
N ASP A 56 40.23 -1.41 -10.30
CA ASP A 56 39.29 -2.48 -9.97
C ASP A 56 40.01 -3.53 -9.08
N PRO A 57 39.47 -3.90 -7.90
CA PRO A 57 40.05 -4.95 -7.08
C PRO A 57 40.02 -6.34 -7.75
N GLY A 58 39.25 -6.55 -8.82
CA GLY A 58 39.12 -7.85 -9.46
C GLY A 58 38.71 -8.94 -8.47
N ASN A 59 39.41 -10.08 -8.48
CA ASN A 59 39.20 -11.19 -7.55
C ASN A 59 40.07 -11.13 -6.28
N THR A 60 40.63 -9.97 -5.93
CA THR A 60 41.38 -9.81 -4.68
C THR A 60 40.40 -9.63 -3.52
N GLU A 61 40.03 -10.72 -2.83
CA GLU A 61 39.11 -10.63 -1.70
C GLU A 61 39.65 -9.65 -0.63
N PHE A 62 38.80 -8.73 -0.17
CA PHE A 62 39.05 -7.79 0.94
C PHE A 62 40.22 -6.78 0.78
N VAL A 63 40.64 -6.45 -0.45
CA VAL A 63 41.60 -5.35 -0.66
C VAL A 63 40.89 -3.99 -0.57
N ASP A 64 41.32 -3.15 0.37
CA ASP A 64 40.96 -1.73 0.40
C ASP A 64 41.64 -1.03 -0.77
N ILE A 65 40.85 -0.65 -1.76
CA ILE A 65 41.34 0.03 -2.96
C ILE A 65 41.56 1.53 -2.76
N SER A 66 41.32 2.08 -1.56
CA SER A 66 41.59 3.49 -1.27
C SER A 66 43.05 3.72 -0.89
N GLY A 67 43.63 4.82 -1.39
CA GLY A 67 45.01 5.22 -1.09
C GLY A 67 46.10 4.40 -1.79
N ILE A 68 45.75 3.59 -2.80
CA ILE A 68 46.71 2.89 -3.65
C ILE A 68 47.43 3.91 -4.52
N GLU A 69 48.76 3.89 -4.51
CA GLU A 69 49.60 4.78 -5.31
C GLU A 69 49.74 4.24 -6.76
N VAL A 70 49.29 5.03 -7.73
CA VAL A 70 49.43 4.78 -9.16
C VAL A 70 50.54 5.68 -9.70
N ASN A 71 51.62 5.09 -10.19
CA ASN A 71 52.79 5.81 -10.68
C ASN A 71 52.81 5.85 -12.21
N LEU A 72 53.11 7.01 -12.80
CA LEU A 72 53.20 7.22 -14.25
C LEU A 72 54.66 7.19 -14.70
N TYR A 73 54.95 6.44 -15.76
CA TYR A 73 56.28 6.33 -16.38
C TYR A 73 56.21 6.56 -17.88
N ALA A 74 57.35 6.94 -18.48
CA ALA A 74 57.47 6.94 -19.93
C ALA A 74 57.41 5.49 -20.46
N ALA A 75 56.81 5.27 -21.63
CA ALA A 75 56.70 3.91 -22.19
C ALA A 75 58.05 3.22 -22.47
N ASP A 76 59.16 3.97 -22.52
CA ASP A 76 60.51 3.44 -22.67
C ASP A 76 61.27 3.19 -21.35
N ASP A 77 60.69 3.56 -20.19
CA ASP A 77 61.22 3.24 -18.86
C ASP A 77 60.74 1.86 -18.38
N THR A 78 61.34 0.81 -18.93
CA THR A 78 60.97 -0.59 -18.62
C THR A 78 61.42 -1.06 -17.24
N ASP A 79 62.31 -0.32 -16.58
CA ASP A 79 62.83 -0.64 -15.25
C ASP A 79 62.05 0.11 -14.13
N PHE A 80 61.13 1.01 -14.52
CA PHE A 80 60.27 1.81 -13.64
C PHE A 80 61.06 2.58 -12.56
N GLU A 81 62.21 3.14 -12.94
CA GLU A 81 63.10 3.84 -12.01
C GLU A 81 62.74 5.33 -11.84
N SER A 82 62.12 5.95 -12.86
CA SER A 82 61.92 7.41 -12.92
C SER A 82 60.45 7.78 -13.15
N PRO A 83 59.62 7.82 -12.09
CA PRO A 83 58.22 8.22 -12.24
C PRO A 83 58.12 9.68 -12.68
N LEU A 84 57.28 9.94 -13.68
CA LEU A 84 56.95 11.25 -14.21
C LEU A 84 55.93 11.98 -13.34
N GLY A 85 55.09 11.22 -12.65
CA GLY A 85 54.04 11.69 -11.73
C GLY A 85 53.39 10.52 -11.01
N SER A 86 52.51 10.81 -10.07
CA SER A 86 51.76 9.80 -9.30
C SER A 86 50.36 10.30 -9.00
N GLY A 87 49.46 9.39 -8.69
CA GLY A 87 48.14 9.66 -8.12
C GLY A 87 47.84 8.66 -7.00
N THR A 88 46.85 8.96 -6.17
CA THR A 88 46.33 8.02 -5.17
C THR A 88 44.86 7.78 -5.40
N THR A 89 44.43 6.53 -5.30
CA THR A 89 43.02 6.18 -5.45
C THR A 89 42.15 6.73 -4.32
N GLU A 90 40.94 7.17 -4.67
CA GLU A 90 39.87 7.50 -3.74
C GLU A 90 39.13 6.22 -3.29
N LYS A 91 38.04 6.36 -2.52
CA LYS A 91 37.33 5.22 -1.93
C LYS A 91 36.65 4.31 -2.96
N ASP A 92 36.31 4.87 -4.10
CA ASP A 92 35.72 4.18 -5.25
C ASP A 92 36.77 3.62 -6.21
N GLY A 93 38.06 3.82 -5.92
CA GLY A 93 39.17 3.37 -6.78
C GLY A 93 39.59 4.39 -7.83
N ASP A 94 38.89 5.54 -7.94
CA ASP A 94 39.21 6.58 -8.90
C ASP A 94 40.53 7.28 -8.56
N PHE A 95 41.34 7.60 -9.57
CA PHE A 95 42.58 8.34 -9.39
C PHE A 95 42.77 9.41 -10.47
N ILE A 96 43.53 10.44 -10.13
CA ILE A 96 44.05 11.45 -11.05
C ILE A 96 45.56 11.53 -10.84
N ILE A 97 46.34 11.54 -11.91
CA ILE A 97 47.79 11.74 -11.81
C ILE A 97 48.09 13.21 -11.57
N ASP A 98 48.85 13.51 -10.52
CA ASP A 98 49.19 14.86 -10.04
C ASP A 98 50.21 15.59 -10.95
N THR A 99 50.32 15.20 -12.21
CA THR A 99 51.22 15.80 -13.21
C THR A 99 50.59 15.72 -14.59
N GLU A 100 50.60 16.84 -15.30
CA GLU A 100 50.18 16.87 -16.70
C GLU A 100 51.34 16.47 -17.62
N VAL A 101 51.03 15.79 -18.71
CA VAL A 101 52.00 15.25 -19.66
C VAL A 101 51.78 15.73 -21.08
N LEU A 102 52.79 15.57 -21.94
CA LEU A 102 52.67 15.87 -23.37
C LEU A 102 52.04 14.69 -24.12
N ALA A 103 51.62 14.92 -25.36
CA ALA A 103 51.25 13.83 -26.26
C ALA A 103 52.39 12.81 -26.39
N GLY A 104 52.11 11.54 -26.14
CA GLY A 104 53.08 10.46 -26.07
C GLY A 104 52.50 9.17 -25.47
N ASP A 105 53.31 8.13 -25.42
CA ASP A 105 52.97 6.85 -24.81
C ASP A 105 53.58 6.74 -23.41
N TYR A 106 52.79 6.24 -22.48
CA TYR A 106 53.11 6.14 -21.05
C TYR A 106 52.64 4.80 -20.48
N ILE A 107 53.16 4.45 -19.30
CA ILE A 107 52.72 3.28 -18.52
C ILE A 107 52.32 3.76 -17.13
N LEU A 108 51.12 3.41 -16.70
CA LEU A 108 50.72 3.48 -15.31
C LEU A 108 51.09 2.17 -14.62
N GLN A 109 51.66 2.24 -13.42
CA GLN A 109 52.04 1.08 -12.63
C GLN A 109 51.57 1.22 -11.18
N ILE A 110 51.00 0.14 -10.68
CA ILE A 110 50.76 -0.11 -9.25
C ILE A 110 51.79 -1.15 -8.79
N LYS A 111 52.55 -0.81 -7.75
CA LYS A 111 53.54 -1.72 -7.15
C LYS A 111 52.84 -2.85 -6.41
N PRO A 112 53.41 -4.08 -6.39
CA PRO A 112 52.82 -5.19 -5.66
C PRO A 112 52.80 -4.89 -4.16
N GLU A 113 51.75 -5.34 -3.48
CA GLU A 113 51.69 -5.37 -2.02
C GLU A 113 51.64 -6.83 -1.55
N SER A 114 52.67 -7.23 -0.80
CA SER A 114 52.84 -8.62 -0.38
C SER A 114 51.65 -9.14 0.43
N GLY A 115 51.11 -10.29 0.05
CA GLY A 115 49.93 -10.92 0.63
C GLY A 115 48.61 -10.33 0.16
N LYS A 116 48.61 -9.36 -0.77
CA LYS A 116 47.39 -8.76 -1.32
C LYS A 116 47.29 -8.93 -2.84
N TYR A 117 48.17 -8.29 -3.61
CA TYR A 117 48.07 -8.25 -5.07
C TYR A 117 49.43 -8.13 -5.76
N LYS A 118 49.49 -8.61 -7.01
CA LYS A 118 50.66 -8.51 -7.89
C LYS A 118 50.83 -7.09 -8.44
N ALA A 119 51.99 -6.82 -9.06
CA ALA A 119 52.17 -5.60 -9.85
C ALA A 119 51.12 -5.53 -10.95
N ALA A 120 50.52 -4.37 -11.15
CA ALA A 120 49.53 -4.12 -12.21
C ALA A 120 49.98 -2.94 -13.06
N GLU A 121 49.79 -3.05 -14.38
CA GLU A 121 50.27 -2.08 -15.36
C GLU A 121 49.17 -1.78 -16.38
N ALA A 122 49.12 -0.53 -16.85
CA ALA A 122 48.26 -0.12 -17.95
C ALA A 122 49.01 0.81 -18.91
N GLU A 123 48.96 0.49 -20.20
CA GLU A 123 49.50 1.34 -21.26
C GLU A 123 48.53 2.49 -21.57
N VAL A 124 49.06 3.71 -21.69
CA VAL A 124 48.29 4.94 -21.94
C VAL A 124 48.91 5.72 -23.08
N THR A 125 48.13 6.00 -24.13
CA THR A 125 48.53 6.88 -25.24
C THR A 125 47.78 8.21 -25.14
N VAL A 126 48.53 9.30 -24.96
CA VAL A 126 48.02 10.68 -24.97
C VAL A 126 48.26 11.29 -26.35
N VAL A 127 47.22 11.82 -27.01
CA VAL A 127 47.33 12.36 -28.38
C VAL A 127 47.11 13.87 -28.42
N ASP A 128 45.89 14.32 -28.17
CA ASP A 128 45.51 15.73 -28.22
C ASP A 128 44.35 16.11 -27.28
N ASP A 129 44.06 15.27 -26.29
CA ASP A 129 43.06 15.49 -25.25
C ASP A 129 43.45 14.79 -23.94
N ASP A 130 42.79 15.16 -22.85
CA ASP A 130 42.88 14.47 -21.56
C ASP A 130 42.49 13.00 -21.72
N VAL A 131 43.17 12.10 -21.00
CA VAL A 131 42.83 10.67 -20.98
C VAL A 131 42.11 10.35 -19.69
N SER A 132 40.81 10.12 -19.79
CA SER A 132 39.99 9.62 -18.68
C SER A 132 39.73 8.11 -18.80
N ASP A 133 39.24 7.52 -17.71
CA ASP A 133 38.72 6.15 -17.66
C ASP A 133 39.75 5.03 -17.89
N VAL A 134 41.04 5.27 -17.64
CA VAL A 134 42.03 4.18 -17.67
C VAL A 134 41.70 3.14 -16.60
N GLN A 135 41.55 1.88 -16.99
CA GLN A 135 41.20 0.79 -16.08
C GLN A 135 42.43 -0.04 -15.71
N ILE A 136 42.68 -0.21 -14.42
CA ILE A 136 43.73 -1.10 -13.90
C ILE A 136 43.07 -2.14 -13.01
N GLU A 137 43.13 -3.42 -13.38
CA GLU A 137 42.56 -4.52 -12.59
C GLU A 137 43.64 -5.20 -11.75
N LEU A 138 43.42 -5.31 -10.44
CA LEU A 138 44.33 -6.03 -9.54
C LEU A 138 44.18 -7.54 -9.67
N GLN A 139 45.30 -8.25 -9.51
CA GLN A 139 45.34 -9.70 -9.53
C GLN A 139 45.91 -10.22 -8.21
N PRO A 140 45.29 -11.24 -7.58
CA PRO A 140 45.74 -11.73 -6.28
C PRO A 140 47.15 -12.32 -6.37
N GLU A 141 47.96 -12.06 -5.35
CA GLU A 141 49.23 -12.76 -5.18
C GLU A 141 48.93 -14.21 -4.77
N LYS A 142 49.38 -15.22 -5.53
CA LYS A 142 49.16 -16.63 -5.20
C LYS A 142 50.02 -16.98 -3.99
N THR A 143 49.50 -16.79 -2.79
CA THR A 143 50.13 -17.25 -1.55
C THR A 143 49.92 -18.75 -1.43
N GLU A 144 51.01 -19.49 -1.20
CA GLU A 144 50.93 -20.90 -0.83
C GLU A 144 50.03 -21.05 0.41
N SER A 145 48.92 -21.78 0.28
CA SER A 145 47.95 -22.01 1.36
C SER A 145 48.67 -22.57 2.59
N SER A 146 48.22 -22.19 3.78
CA SER A 146 48.70 -22.76 5.04
C SER A 146 48.61 -24.30 5.03
N ALA A 147 47.60 -24.86 4.35
CA ALA A 147 47.43 -26.31 4.16
C ALA A 147 48.59 -26.94 3.39
N LEU A 148 49.01 -26.30 2.31
CA LEU A 148 50.13 -26.78 1.49
C LEU A 148 51.47 -26.66 2.22
N LYS A 149 51.71 -25.53 2.91
CA LYS A 149 52.90 -25.33 3.75
C LYS A 149 53.01 -26.39 4.83
N ALA A 150 51.90 -26.69 5.51
CA ALA A 150 51.87 -27.67 6.57
C ALA A 150 52.12 -29.08 6.09
N LEU A 151 51.51 -29.47 4.97
CA LEU A 151 51.72 -30.77 4.35
C LEU A 151 53.19 -30.96 3.98
N LYS A 152 53.84 -29.95 3.39
CA LYS A 152 55.28 -29.98 3.11
C LYS A 152 56.13 -30.10 4.38
N ALA A 153 55.78 -29.36 5.43
CA ALA A 153 56.50 -29.40 6.70
C ALA A 153 56.45 -30.80 7.35
N ILE A 154 55.26 -31.43 7.39
CA ILE A 154 55.11 -32.76 7.99
C ILE A 154 55.76 -33.86 7.16
N LEU A 155 55.74 -33.77 5.83
CA LEU A 155 56.47 -34.70 4.95
C LEU A 155 57.99 -34.66 5.19
N GLY A 156 58.52 -33.52 5.65
CA GLY A 156 59.91 -33.39 6.09
C GLY A 156 60.30 -34.33 7.23
N LEU A 157 59.35 -34.78 8.07
CA LEU A 157 59.59 -35.69 9.20
C LEU A 157 60.26 -37.00 8.77
N LYS A 158 59.89 -37.53 7.59
CA LYS A 158 60.45 -38.78 7.04
C LYS A 158 61.98 -38.79 7.00
N ASN A 159 62.62 -37.62 6.89
CA ASN A 159 64.07 -37.48 6.83
C ASN A 159 64.74 -37.36 8.20
N HIS A 160 63.96 -37.18 9.27
CA HIS A 160 64.44 -36.85 10.62
C HIS A 160 64.07 -37.89 11.68
N VAL A 161 63.28 -38.91 11.34
CA VAL A 161 62.80 -39.94 12.26
C VAL A 161 63.69 -41.19 12.16
N ASP A 162 64.20 -41.67 13.30
CA ASP A 162 64.86 -42.98 13.38
C ASP A 162 63.83 -44.07 13.70
N PHE A 163 63.58 -44.96 12.75
CA PHE A 163 62.66 -46.08 12.90
C PHE A 163 63.30 -47.31 13.60
N THR A 164 64.55 -47.21 14.04
CA THR A 164 65.23 -48.29 14.76
C THR A 164 64.47 -48.62 16.05
N GLY A 165 63.93 -49.83 16.14
CA GLY A 165 63.18 -50.27 17.34
C GLY A 165 61.71 -49.84 17.38
N VAL A 166 61.14 -49.44 16.24
CA VAL A 166 59.69 -49.18 16.05
C VAL A 166 59.04 -50.37 15.36
N ASP A 167 57.76 -50.63 15.66
CA ASP A 167 56.97 -51.71 15.05
C ASP A 167 56.78 -51.50 13.53
N GLU A 168 57.23 -52.47 12.74
CA GLU A 168 57.30 -52.40 11.27
C GLU A 168 55.94 -52.14 10.61
N ASP A 169 54.85 -52.68 11.17
CA ASP A 169 53.49 -52.45 10.63
C ASP A 169 53.08 -50.98 10.78
N THR A 170 53.43 -50.34 11.89
CA THR A 170 53.14 -48.91 12.10
C THR A 170 53.99 -47.98 11.24
N VAL A 171 55.24 -48.38 10.94
CA VAL A 171 56.13 -47.66 10.01
C VAL A 171 55.57 -47.68 8.59
N ASN A 172 55.11 -48.85 8.12
CA ASN A 172 54.54 -48.98 6.78
C ASN A 172 53.32 -48.08 6.57
N ILE A 173 52.45 -47.94 7.57
CA ILE A 173 51.27 -47.07 7.52
C ILE A 173 51.68 -45.60 7.39
N PHE A 174 52.70 -45.17 8.14
CA PHE A 174 53.23 -43.80 8.07
C PHE A 174 53.89 -43.50 6.71
N GLU A 175 54.68 -44.42 6.18
CA GLU A 175 55.32 -44.24 4.87
C GLU A 175 54.31 -44.20 3.72
N GLU A 176 53.23 -44.98 3.79
CA GLU A 176 52.14 -44.94 2.81
C GLU A 176 51.39 -43.60 2.85
N ALA A 177 51.09 -43.09 4.05
CA ALA A 177 50.49 -41.76 4.21
C ALA A 177 51.39 -40.65 3.65
N CYS A 178 52.71 -40.72 3.89
CA CYS A 178 53.66 -39.75 3.33
C CYS A 178 53.67 -39.78 1.79
N LYS A 179 53.62 -40.97 1.19
CA LYS A 179 53.60 -41.12 -0.27
C LYS A 179 52.35 -40.50 -0.91
N GLU A 180 51.19 -40.67 -0.27
CA GLU A 180 49.96 -40.03 -0.73
C GLU A 180 50.02 -38.50 -0.60
N GLY A 181 50.60 -37.99 0.49
CA GLY A 181 50.83 -36.56 0.68
C GLY A 181 51.81 -35.96 -0.34
N GLU A 182 52.92 -36.64 -0.65
CA GLU A 182 53.89 -36.23 -1.68
C GLU A 182 53.20 -36.04 -3.04
N ALA A 183 52.31 -36.97 -3.43
CA ALA A 183 51.56 -36.87 -4.69
C ALA A 183 50.58 -35.67 -4.72
N LEU A 184 49.94 -35.34 -3.59
CA LEU A 184 49.06 -34.18 -3.48
C LEU A 184 49.82 -32.85 -3.56
N VAL A 185 51.03 -32.78 -3.00
CA VAL A 185 51.92 -31.61 -3.14
C VAL A 185 52.30 -31.42 -4.61
N ASP A 186 52.72 -32.49 -5.29
CA ASP A 186 53.08 -32.43 -6.72
C ASP A 186 51.89 -31.93 -7.57
N SER A 187 50.67 -32.43 -7.32
CA SER A 187 49.45 -31.97 -7.99
C SER A 187 49.12 -30.49 -7.70
N ALA A 188 49.33 -30.03 -6.47
CA ALA A 188 49.07 -28.65 -6.07
C ALA A 188 50.11 -27.65 -6.64
N GLU A 189 51.35 -28.09 -6.89
CA GLU A 189 52.43 -27.27 -7.46
C GLU A 189 52.37 -27.18 -9.00
N GLU A 190 51.95 -28.25 -9.69
CA GLU A 190 51.94 -28.30 -11.16
C GLU A 190 50.74 -27.57 -11.81
N ASP A 191 49.77 -27.07 -11.04
CA ASP A 191 48.53 -26.40 -11.54
C ASP A 191 47.74 -27.24 -12.57
N THR A 192 47.90 -28.57 -12.53
CA THR A 192 47.27 -29.50 -13.47
C THR A 192 45.88 -29.99 -13.03
N GLU A 193 45.57 -29.92 -11.73
CA GLU A 193 44.31 -30.34 -11.11
C GLU A 193 44.04 -29.47 -9.86
N SER A 194 42.79 -29.01 -9.66
CA SER A 194 42.46 -28.14 -8.51
C SER A 194 42.41 -28.96 -7.21
N VAL A 195 43.46 -28.91 -6.41
CA VAL A 195 43.49 -29.52 -5.07
C VAL A 195 42.84 -28.57 -4.06
N SER A 196 41.86 -29.04 -3.30
CA SER A 196 41.16 -28.26 -2.27
C SER A 196 41.95 -28.18 -0.96
N GLU A 197 41.68 -27.15 -0.14
CA GLU A 197 42.30 -27.04 1.20
C GLU A 197 41.91 -28.22 2.11
N GLU A 198 40.68 -28.73 2.00
CA GLU A 198 40.21 -29.90 2.74
C GLU A 198 41.02 -31.16 2.41
N GLU A 199 41.40 -31.36 1.13
CA GLU A 199 42.21 -32.51 0.71
C GLU A 199 43.64 -32.44 1.25
N LEU A 200 44.24 -31.24 1.24
CA LEU A 200 45.57 -30.99 1.81
C LEU A 200 45.58 -31.20 3.33
N GLU A 201 44.54 -30.72 4.03
CA GLU A 201 44.40 -30.93 5.48
C GLU A 201 44.17 -32.40 5.84
N ALA A 202 43.33 -33.13 5.08
CA ALA A 202 43.10 -34.55 5.31
C ALA A 202 44.38 -35.37 5.14
N ALA A 203 45.20 -35.04 4.15
CA ALA A 203 46.50 -35.67 3.95
C ALA A 203 47.47 -35.39 5.11
N TRP A 204 47.52 -34.13 5.57
CA TRP A 204 48.31 -33.74 6.73
C TRP A 204 47.88 -34.51 7.99
N GLU A 205 46.57 -34.56 8.28
CA GLU A 205 46.03 -35.27 9.44
C GLU A 205 46.36 -36.77 9.39
N LYS A 206 46.26 -37.38 8.21
CA LYS A 206 46.58 -38.80 8.02
C LYS A 206 48.07 -39.08 8.32
N ILE A 207 48.97 -38.21 7.87
CA ILE A 207 50.41 -38.32 8.17
C ILE A 207 50.66 -38.11 9.67
N PHE A 208 50.01 -37.11 10.27
CA PHE A 208 50.16 -36.79 11.68
C PHE A 208 49.65 -37.90 12.61
N ASP A 209 48.45 -38.44 12.34
CA ASP A 209 47.83 -39.51 13.12
C ASP A 209 48.60 -40.83 12.99
N SER A 210 49.05 -41.18 11.77
CA SER A 210 49.88 -42.37 11.56
C SER A 210 51.23 -42.26 12.27
N PHE A 211 51.82 -41.07 12.31
CA PHE A 211 53.03 -40.79 13.07
C PHE A 211 52.81 -40.98 14.58
N GLN A 212 51.75 -40.41 15.16
CA GLN A 212 51.46 -40.57 16.60
C GLN A 212 51.26 -42.03 17.02
N LYS A 213 50.85 -42.88 16.09
CA LYS A 213 50.59 -44.31 16.31
C LYS A 213 51.83 -45.19 16.17
N LEU A 214 53.00 -44.63 15.86
CA LEU A 214 54.26 -45.36 15.83
C LEU A 214 54.53 -46.01 17.19
N LYS A 215 54.67 -47.33 17.20
CA LYS A 215 54.81 -48.11 18.44
C LYS A 215 56.29 -48.35 18.75
N ILE A 216 56.81 -47.62 19.73
CA ILE A 216 58.22 -47.64 20.15
C ILE A 216 58.47 -48.78 21.17
N ILE A 217 59.61 -49.49 21.07
CA ILE A 217 60.09 -50.41 22.10
C ILE A 217 60.74 -49.58 23.23
N PRO A 218 60.29 -49.67 24.51
CA PRO A 218 60.38 -48.55 25.44
C PRO A 218 61.76 -48.35 26.09
N ASP A 219 62.33 -47.16 25.89
CA ASP A 219 62.95 -46.34 26.95
C ASP A 219 62.31 -44.93 26.91
N GLY A 220 62.03 -44.31 28.07
CA GLY A 220 61.24 -43.07 28.14
C GLY A 220 61.90 -41.88 27.45
N ARG A 221 63.23 -41.88 27.34
CA ARG A 221 64.01 -40.83 26.66
C ARG A 221 63.81 -40.85 25.15
N SER A 222 63.74 -42.03 24.53
CA SER A 222 63.44 -42.17 23.09
C SER A 222 62.01 -41.73 22.76
N VAL A 223 61.05 -41.96 23.67
CA VAL A 223 59.67 -41.48 23.51
C VAL A 223 59.61 -39.94 23.50
N LEU A 224 60.29 -39.29 24.45
CA LEU A 224 60.37 -37.83 24.50
C LEU A 224 61.09 -37.26 23.26
N GLU A 225 62.16 -37.90 22.80
CA GLU A 225 62.92 -37.48 21.61
C GLU A 225 62.06 -37.49 20.34
N GLN A 226 61.28 -38.56 20.14
CA GLN A 226 60.34 -38.63 19.02
C GLN A 226 59.24 -37.59 19.15
N LEU A 227 58.64 -37.43 20.33
CA LEU A 227 57.55 -36.47 20.53
C LEU A 227 58.00 -35.01 20.33
N VAL A 228 59.20 -34.66 20.80
CA VAL A 228 59.81 -33.35 20.53
C VAL A 228 60.05 -33.15 19.03
N THR A 229 60.58 -34.16 18.34
CA THR A 229 60.82 -34.09 16.89
C THR A 229 59.51 -33.87 16.12
N THR A 230 58.45 -34.56 16.53
CA THR A 230 57.09 -34.44 15.98
C THR A 230 56.56 -33.02 16.14
N ALA A 231 56.59 -32.53 17.38
CA ALA A 231 56.06 -31.23 17.75
C ALA A 231 56.79 -30.09 17.04
N ASP A 232 58.10 -30.23 16.80
CA ASP A 232 58.92 -29.25 16.07
C ASP A 232 58.54 -29.11 14.58
N HIS A 233 57.87 -30.13 14.01
CA HIS A 233 57.41 -30.14 12.62
C HIS A 233 55.91 -29.87 12.48
N ILE A 234 55.19 -29.64 13.58
CA ILE A 234 53.79 -29.17 13.50
C ILE A 234 53.80 -27.77 12.89
N CYS A 235 53.11 -27.61 11.76
CA CYS A 235 52.91 -26.30 11.15
C CYS A 235 51.93 -25.50 11.99
N LEU A 236 52.46 -24.56 12.76
CA LEU A 236 51.65 -23.77 13.69
C LEU A 236 50.74 -22.77 12.98
N ASP A 237 50.99 -22.45 11.70
CA ASP A 237 50.18 -21.54 10.88
C ASP A 237 48.75 -22.05 10.61
N HIS A 238 48.43 -23.28 11.04
CA HIS A 238 47.08 -23.85 11.02
C HIS A 238 46.30 -23.68 12.31
N TYR A 239 46.97 -23.28 13.37
CA TYR A 239 46.42 -23.28 14.71
C TYR A 239 46.32 -21.87 15.24
N ILE A 240 45.28 -21.58 16.03
CA ILE A 240 45.15 -20.26 16.66
C ILE A 240 46.33 -19.98 17.59
N LEU A 241 46.75 -18.71 17.69
CA LEU A 241 47.97 -18.33 18.41
C LEU A 241 47.97 -18.76 19.89
N LYS A 242 46.79 -18.93 20.50
CA LYS A 242 46.60 -19.37 21.89
C LYS A 242 47.32 -20.69 22.20
N GLY A 243 47.19 -21.69 21.33
CA GLY A 243 47.83 -23.01 21.52
C GLY A 243 49.28 -23.07 21.03
N GLN A 244 49.66 -22.19 20.09
CA GLN A 244 51.02 -22.17 19.53
C GLN A 244 52.10 -21.84 20.57
N TYR A 245 51.81 -20.88 21.47
CA TYR A 245 52.80 -20.43 22.46
C TYR A 245 53.13 -21.54 23.47
N ASP A 246 52.10 -22.21 23.98
CA ASP A 246 52.24 -23.30 24.95
C ASP A 246 53.02 -24.47 24.34
N LEU A 247 52.71 -24.85 23.10
CA LEU A 247 53.43 -25.91 22.41
C LEU A 247 54.92 -25.54 22.20
N LYS A 248 55.22 -24.32 21.75
CA LYS A 248 56.63 -23.85 21.61
C LYS A 248 57.40 -23.94 22.92
N GLN A 249 56.76 -23.61 24.04
CA GLN A 249 57.37 -23.71 25.37
C GLN A 249 57.64 -25.15 25.78
N GLN A 250 56.70 -26.06 25.54
CA GLN A 250 56.87 -27.48 25.85
C GLN A 250 57.94 -28.15 24.97
N ILE A 251 58.03 -27.79 23.68
CA ILE A 251 59.11 -28.25 22.79
C ILE A 251 60.47 -27.82 23.36
N ALA A 252 60.60 -26.56 23.76
CA ALA A 252 61.84 -26.04 24.32
C ALA A 252 62.23 -26.74 25.64
N ALA A 253 61.26 -27.00 26.52
CA ALA A 253 61.47 -27.75 27.76
C ALA A 253 61.91 -29.21 27.49
N GLY A 254 61.25 -29.89 26.54
CA GLY A 254 61.62 -31.23 26.11
C GLY A 254 63.04 -31.30 25.54
N LYS A 255 63.41 -30.38 24.64
CA LYS A 255 64.78 -30.26 24.08
C LYS A 255 65.84 -30.08 25.18
N GLN A 256 65.56 -29.25 26.19
CA GLN A 256 66.48 -29.05 27.31
C GLN A 256 66.65 -30.33 28.15
N LEU A 257 65.54 -31.04 28.41
CA LEU A 257 65.56 -32.28 29.19
C LEU A 257 66.33 -33.40 28.47
N LEU A 258 66.24 -33.47 27.14
CA LEU A 258 66.98 -34.42 26.30
C LEU A 258 68.51 -34.26 26.38
N TRP A 259 69.03 -33.10 26.77
CA TRP A 259 70.47 -32.89 27.02
C TRP A 259 70.90 -33.12 28.47
N ASN A 260 69.96 -33.30 29.40
CA ASN A 260 70.25 -33.56 30.81
C ASN A 260 70.48 -35.06 31.06
N THR A 261 71.72 -35.48 31.28
CA THR A 261 72.04 -36.90 31.55
C THR A 261 71.61 -37.38 32.94
N ASP A 262 71.32 -36.45 33.85
CA ASP A 262 70.96 -36.74 35.24
C ASP A 262 69.43 -36.71 35.49
N ALA A 263 68.62 -36.49 34.44
CA ALA A 263 67.16 -36.49 34.53
C ALA A 263 66.62 -37.87 34.96
N THR A 264 65.67 -37.88 35.88
CA THR A 264 64.97 -39.10 36.33
C THR A 264 63.83 -39.46 35.39
N GLU A 265 63.48 -40.74 35.32
CA GLU A 265 62.38 -41.23 34.47
C GLU A 265 61.06 -40.49 34.74
N ASP A 266 60.69 -40.28 36.02
CA ASP A 266 59.46 -39.55 36.39
C ASP A 266 59.41 -38.11 35.80
N VAL A 267 60.56 -37.46 35.61
CA VAL A 267 60.64 -36.11 35.03
C VAL A 267 60.53 -36.16 33.51
N ILE A 268 61.06 -37.22 32.89
CA ILE A 268 60.94 -37.48 31.45
C ILE A 268 59.48 -37.81 31.09
N ASP A 269 58.83 -38.65 31.88
CA ASP A 269 57.42 -39.01 31.71
C ASP A 269 56.50 -37.80 31.88
N ALA A 270 56.75 -36.95 32.88
CA ALA A 270 55.99 -35.72 33.09
C ALA A 270 56.12 -34.74 31.92
N ALA A 271 57.34 -34.49 31.44
CA ALA A 271 57.58 -33.61 30.28
C ALA A 271 56.92 -34.17 29.00
N THR A 272 56.94 -35.50 28.83
CA THR A 272 56.27 -36.17 27.71
C THR A 272 54.76 -35.96 27.78
N ALA A 273 54.14 -36.12 28.95
CA ALA A 273 52.71 -35.90 29.14
C ALA A 273 52.29 -34.44 28.95
N GLU A 274 53.09 -33.47 29.42
CA GLU A 274 52.85 -32.04 29.24
C GLU A 274 52.94 -31.64 27.77
N LEU A 275 53.97 -32.11 27.03
CA LEU A 275 54.11 -31.87 25.60
C LEU A 275 52.96 -32.50 24.81
N GLN A 276 52.57 -33.73 25.13
CA GLN A 276 51.42 -34.38 24.49
C GLN A 276 50.11 -33.63 24.75
N THR A 277 49.93 -33.11 25.97
CA THR A 277 48.76 -32.28 26.32
C THR A 277 48.74 -30.99 25.51
N ALA A 278 49.89 -30.33 25.34
CA ALA A 278 49.99 -29.12 24.53
C ALA A 278 49.68 -29.39 23.05
N ILE A 279 50.14 -30.51 22.50
CA ILE A 279 49.80 -30.96 21.14
C ILE A 279 48.29 -31.18 21.01
N ASN A 280 47.67 -31.89 21.97
CA ASN A 280 46.26 -32.23 21.92
C ASN A 280 45.33 -31.02 22.11
N ASN A 281 45.82 -29.95 22.74
CA ASN A 281 45.07 -28.72 22.98
C ASN A 281 45.20 -27.68 21.85
N LEU A 282 45.93 -28.01 20.77
CA LEU A 282 45.99 -27.14 19.61
C LEU A 282 44.62 -27.06 18.91
N GLU A 283 44.12 -25.84 18.76
CA GLU A 283 42.85 -25.55 18.08
C GLU A 283 43.13 -24.98 16.69
N LYS A 284 42.54 -25.57 15.64
CA LYS A 284 42.67 -25.09 14.26
C LYS A 284 42.08 -23.68 14.10
N HIS A 285 42.53 -22.95 13.09
CA HIS A 285 41.87 -21.71 12.68
C HIS A 285 40.38 -21.95 12.39
N PRO A 286 39.48 -21.06 12.85
CA PRO A 286 38.06 -21.26 12.62
C PRO A 286 37.67 -20.96 11.17
N ASN A 287 36.68 -21.68 10.66
CA ASN A 287 35.99 -21.34 9.41
C ASN A 287 35.05 -20.15 9.66
N LYS A 288 35.28 -19.04 8.96
CA LYS A 288 34.54 -17.78 9.09
C LYS A 288 33.62 -17.48 7.91
N ASN A 289 33.44 -18.41 6.97
CA ASN A 289 32.70 -18.15 5.72
C ASN A 289 31.25 -17.74 5.99
N ALA A 290 30.52 -18.51 6.81
CA ALA A 290 29.12 -18.21 7.15
C ALA A 290 28.97 -16.86 7.88
N LEU A 291 29.91 -16.52 8.76
CA LEU A 291 29.93 -15.23 9.45
C LEU A 291 30.15 -14.07 8.46
N ASN A 292 31.08 -14.24 7.51
CA ASN A 292 31.37 -13.25 6.47
C ASN A 292 30.19 -13.05 5.50
N GLU A 293 29.49 -14.13 5.12
CA GLU A 293 28.26 -14.05 4.31
C GLU A 293 27.16 -13.26 5.02
N LEU A 294 26.93 -13.51 6.32
CA LEU A 294 25.96 -12.76 7.13
C LEU A 294 26.36 -11.30 7.29
N LEU A 295 27.65 -11.00 7.44
CA LEU A 295 28.17 -9.62 7.43
C LEU A 295 27.88 -8.92 6.10
N ALA A 296 28.07 -9.60 4.97
CA ALA A 296 27.73 -9.05 3.66
C ALA A 296 26.21 -8.83 3.52
N GLN A 297 25.39 -9.79 3.96
CA GLN A 297 23.93 -9.68 3.96
C GLN A 297 23.47 -8.47 4.79
N ALA A 298 23.95 -8.35 6.04
CA ALA A 298 23.59 -7.26 6.94
C ALA A 298 23.98 -5.89 6.38
N ALA A 299 25.14 -5.78 5.72
CA ALA A 299 25.60 -4.55 5.07
C ALA A 299 24.70 -4.15 3.87
N GLY A 300 24.10 -5.11 3.19
CA GLY A 300 23.22 -4.90 2.04
C GLY A 300 21.76 -4.55 2.37
N ILE A 301 21.39 -4.49 3.66
CA ILE A 301 20.01 -4.22 4.08
C ILE A 301 19.65 -2.76 3.80
N ASP A 302 18.53 -2.54 3.09
CA ASP A 302 17.94 -1.20 2.94
C ASP A 302 17.34 -0.76 4.27
N ARG A 303 18.13 0.03 5.00
CA ARG A 303 17.81 0.52 6.34
C ARG A 303 16.59 1.46 6.37
N THR A 304 16.16 2.01 5.23
CA THR A 304 14.99 2.91 5.19
C THR A 304 13.66 2.19 5.39
N LEU A 305 13.67 0.86 5.29
CA LEU A 305 12.48 0.03 5.40
C LEU A 305 12.17 -0.44 6.82
N TYR A 306 13.04 -0.17 7.80
CA TYR A 306 12.98 -0.80 9.13
C TYR A 306 13.03 0.21 10.27
N THR A 307 12.39 -0.14 11.38
CA THR A 307 12.35 0.68 12.59
C THR A 307 13.73 0.89 13.19
N GLN A 308 13.97 2.09 13.70
CA GLN A 308 15.23 2.47 14.36
C GLN A 308 15.60 1.54 15.54
N GLU A 309 14.62 1.02 16.28
CA GLU A 309 14.87 0.08 17.39
C GLU A 309 15.42 -1.26 16.90
N SER A 310 14.81 -1.83 15.86
CA SER A 310 15.28 -3.10 15.29
C SER A 310 16.64 -2.95 14.61
N LEU A 311 16.90 -1.81 13.97
CA LEU A 311 18.19 -1.49 13.36
C LEU A 311 19.30 -1.30 14.40
N ALA A 312 19.00 -0.72 15.57
CA ALA A 312 19.99 -0.57 16.64
C ALA A 312 20.49 -1.92 17.15
N LYS A 313 19.61 -2.93 17.28
CA LYS A 313 20.00 -4.30 17.64
C LYS A 313 20.84 -4.97 16.55
N LEU A 314 20.49 -4.76 15.28
CA LEU A 314 21.30 -5.23 14.14
C LEU A 314 22.71 -4.62 14.19
N ASP A 315 22.84 -3.32 14.46
CA ASP A 315 24.13 -2.64 14.52
C ASP A 315 25.02 -3.15 15.66
N GLU A 316 24.42 -3.45 16.81
CA GLU A 316 25.13 -4.04 17.97
C GLU A 316 25.73 -5.40 17.62
N GLU A 317 24.94 -6.30 17.06
CA GLU A 317 25.41 -7.66 16.70
C GLU A 317 26.35 -7.66 15.50
N TYR A 318 26.14 -6.75 14.54
CA TYR A 318 27.04 -6.54 13.40
C TYR A 318 28.45 -6.15 13.86
N ALA A 319 28.56 -5.26 14.85
CA ALA A 319 29.85 -4.85 15.41
C ALA A 319 30.58 -6.00 16.13
N VAL A 320 29.84 -6.87 16.83
CA VAL A 320 30.39 -8.07 17.46
C VAL A 320 30.91 -9.04 16.40
N ALA A 321 30.12 -9.31 15.38
CA ALA A 321 30.48 -10.16 14.26
C ALA A 321 31.74 -9.68 13.55
N GLN A 322 31.88 -8.36 13.27
CA GLN A 322 33.09 -7.79 12.68
C GLN A 322 34.32 -7.96 13.57
N ARG A 323 34.18 -7.82 14.89
CA ARG A 323 35.30 -8.02 15.83
C ARG A 323 35.78 -9.47 15.80
N ILE A 324 34.86 -10.42 15.87
CA ILE A 324 35.19 -11.86 15.84
C ILE A 324 35.74 -12.28 14.47
N ALA A 325 35.23 -11.71 13.38
CA ALA A 325 35.75 -11.94 12.04
C ALA A 325 37.25 -11.57 11.92
N ASN A 326 37.67 -10.48 12.58
CA ASN A 326 39.06 -9.99 12.57
C ASN A 326 39.94 -10.53 13.71
N ASP A 327 39.38 -11.28 14.66
CA ASP A 327 40.14 -11.83 15.78
C ASP A 327 40.92 -13.09 15.36
N LEU A 328 42.25 -13.02 15.46
CA LEU A 328 43.18 -14.11 15.17
C LEU A 328 43.23 -15.17 16.28
N LEU A 329 42.62 -14.88 17.43
CA LEU A 329 42.52 -15.77 18.59
C LEU A 329 41.16 -16.47 18.71
N ALA A 330 40.16 -16.05 17.94
CA ALA A 330 38.81 -16.59 18.04
C ALA A 330 38.79 -18.09 17.73
N GLY A 331 38.12 -18.85 18.60
CA GLY A 331 37.81 -20.26 18.36
C GLY A 331 36.57 -20.45 17.49
N GLN A 332 36.32 -21.68 17.02
CA GLN A 332 35.16 -21.97 16.17
C GLN A 332 33.82 -21.72 16.88
N ASP A 333 33.74 -22.01 18.19
CA ASP A 333 32.54 -21.77 18.98
C ASP A 333 32.18 -20.28 19.03
N GLU A 334 33.18 -19.40 19.21
CA GLU A 334 32.97 -17.94 19.23
C GLU A 334 32.51 -17.40 17.86
N VAL A 335 33.05 -17.97 16.76
CA VAL A 335 32.61 -17.64 15.40
C VAL A 335 31.17 -18.07 15.16
N ASN A 336 30.78 -19.26 15.61
CA ASN A 336 29.41 -19.77 15.48
C ASN A 336 28.43 -18.93 16.30
N GLU A 337 28.76 -18.60 17.54
CA GLU A 337 27.92 -17.75 18.40
C GLU A 337 27.68 -16.37 17.79
N ALA A 338 28.74 -15.76 17.22
CA ALA A 338 28.63 -14.46 16.54
C ALA A 338 27.75 -14.55 15.28
N ALA A 339 27.87 -15.63 14.51
CA ALA A 339 27.04 -15.86 13.31
C ALA A 339 25.56 -16.02 13.69
N ASP A 340 25.27 -16.84 14.70
CA ASP A 340 23.90 -17.07 15.17
C ASP A 340 23.25 -15.78 15.70
N ALA A 341 24.00 -14.97 16.47
CA ALA A 341 23.51 -13.69 16.99
C ALA A 341 23.20 -12.68 15.88
N LEU A 342 24.09 -12.55 14.89
CA LEU A 342 23.88 -11.67 13.75
C LEU A 342 22.67 -12.13 12.90
N ASN A 343 22.55 -13.44 12.62
CA ASN A 343 21.40 -13.97 11.88
C ASN A 343 20.08 -13.70 12.62
N GLN A 344 20.03 -13.90 13.94
CA GLN A 344 18.86 -13.57 14.74
C GLN A 344 18.51 -12.08 14.68
N ALA A 345 19.50 -11.19 14.68
CA ALA A 345 19.24 -9.75 14.58
C ALA A 345 18.65 -9.38 13.20
N ILE A 346 19.14 -10.00 12.12
CA ILE A 346 18.58 -9.85 10.76
C ILE A 346 17.13 -10.35 10.71
N GLU A 347 16.86 -11.55 11.23
CA GLU A 347 15.51 -12.14 11.23
C GLU A 347 14.50 -11.33 12.06
N ASN A 348 14.98 -10.65 13.11
CA ASN A 348 14.15 -9.85 14.01
C ASN A 348 13.98 -8.38 13.57
N LEU A 349 14.37 -8.04 12.34
CA LEU A 349 14.10 -6.72 11.77
C LEU A 349 12.60 -6.45 11.64
N VAL A 350 12.18 -5.26 12.04
CA VAL A 350 10.77 -4.86 12.05
C VAL A 350 10.59 -3.76 11.02
N TYR A 351 9.74 -3.99 10.01
CA TYR A 351 9.47 -2.98 8.98
C TYR A 351 8.96 -1.67 9.60
N GLU A 352 9.55 -0.56 9.19
CA GLU A 352 9.01 0.78 9.39
C GLU A 352 7.66 0.80 8.66
N ASN A 353 6.57 1.00 9.40
CA ASN A 353 5.27 1.11 8.78
C ASN A 353 5.31 2.38 7.92
N GLN A 354 5.49 2.23 6.61
CA GLN A 354 5.44 3.38 5.71
C GLN A 354 4.06 3.99 5.88
N THR A 355 4.01 5.15 6.54
CA THR A 355 2.76 5.89 6.76
C THR A 355 2.04 6.01 5.43
N VAL A 356 0.92 5.31 5.30
CA VAL A 356 0.12 5.38 4.08
C VAL A 356 -0.33 6.83 3.93
N SER A 357 -0.05 7.45 2.78
CA SER A 357 -0.44 8.83 2.52
C SER A 357 -1.95 9.02 2.70
N LYS A 358 -2.35 9.73 3.76
CA LYS A 358 -3.76 10.04 4.06
C LYS A 358 -4.31 11.27 3.33
N LYS A 359 -3.55 11.87 2.42
CA LYS A 359 -3.95 13.11 1.72
C LYS A 359 -5.30 13.01 1.01
N THR A 360 -5.61 11.86 0.40
CA THR A 360 -6.90 11.64 -0.26
C THR A 360 -8.04 11.61 0.76
N LEU A 361 -7.84 10.89 1.87
CA LEU A 361 -8.79 10.82 2.98
C LEU A 361 -9.03 12.22 3.56
N GLU A 362 -7.95 12.95 3.85
CA GLU A 362 -8.00 14.32 4.37
C GLU A 362 -8.79 15.26 3.43
N TYR A 363 -8.53 15.20 2.13
CA TYR A 363 -9.23 16.01 1.14
C TYR A 363 -10.75 15.75 1.15
N PHE A 364 -11.18 14.49 1.08
CA PHE A 364 -12.60 14.16 1.05
C PHE A 364 -13.28 14.36 2.41
N LEU A 365 -12.57 14.14 3.52
CA LEU A 365 -13.07 14.40 4.86
C LEU A 365 -13.36 15.89 5.05
N ASN A 366 -12.43 16.75 4.65
CA ASN A 366 -12.62 18.20 4.71
C ASN A 366 -13.79 18.64 3.83
N ARG A 367 -13.89 18.09 2.61
CA ARG A 367 -14.98 18.41 1.69
C ARG A 367 -16.35 17.94 2.22
N ALA A 368 -16.42 16.76 2.84
CA ALA A 368 -17.65 16.26 3.45
C ALA A 368 -18.08 17.14 4.63
N LYS A 369 -17.15 17.53 5.50
CA LYS A 369 -17.39 18.48 6.60
C LYS A 369 -17.85 19.85 6.11
N GLU A 370 -17.28 20.33 5.01
CA GLU A 370 -17.69 21.59 4.37
C GLU A 370 -19.15 21.51 3.87
N HIS A 371 -19.53 20.42 3.20
CA HIS A 371 -20.92 20.20 2.78
C HIS A 371 -21.90 20.18 3.97
N VAL A 372 -21.52 19.52 5.07
CA VAL A 372 -22.32 19.54 6.31
C VAL A 372 -22.43 20.96 6.88
N ALA A 373 -21.30 21.68 6.97
CA ALA A 373 -21.28 23.05 7.51
C ALA A 373 -22.07 24.06 6.66
N ASN A 374 -22.16 23.83 5.34
CA ASN A 374 -22.93 24.64 4.41
C ASN A 374 -24.43 24.30 4.41
N GLY A 375 -24.87 23.26 5.13
CA GLY A 375 -26.25 22.79 5.14
C GLY A 375 -26.66 22.00 3.89
N ASP A 376 -25.70 21.59 3.05
CA ASP A 376 -25.99 20.87 1.81
C ASP A 376 -26.64 19.49 2.07
N VAL A 377 -26.34 18.91 3.24
CA VAL A 377 -26.77 17.58 3.69
C VAL A 377 -28.14 17.61 4.36
N GLU A 378 -28.57 18.73 4.94
CA GLU A 378 -29.83 18.84 5.73
C GLU A 378 -31.08 18.49 4.91
N ASN A 379 -31.04 18.79 3.60
CA ASN A 379 -32.15 18.54 2.68
C ASN A 379 -32.02 17.20 1.93
N CYS A 380 -31.03 16.37 2.26
CA CYS A 380 -30.89 15.04 1.68
C CYS A 380 -31.81 14.03 2.38
N VAL A 381 -32.09 12.93 1.71
CA VAL A 381 -32.79 11.77 2.30
C VAL A 381 -32.06 11.24 3.55
N GLU A 382 -32.79 10.65 4.49
CA GLU A 382 -32.26 10.22 5.80
C GLU A 382 -31.05 9.29 5.67
N SER A 383 -31.10 8.32 4.74
CA SER A 383 -29.99 7.40 4.47
C SER A 383 -28.70 8.12 4.05
N VAL A 384 -28.81 9.23 3.31
CA VAL A 384 -27.66 10.04 2.90
C VAL A 384 -27.12 10.87 4.05
N GLN A 385 -27.99 11.43 4.89
CA GLN A 385 -27.54 12.14 6.10
C GLN A 385 -26.74 11.20 7.01
N LYS A 386 -27.26 10.00 7.24
CA LYS A 386 -26.57 8.96 8.01
C LYS A 386 -25.26 8.52 7.37
N LEU A 387 -25.22 8.37 6.04
CA LEU A 387 -24.00 8.02 5.32
C LEU A 387 -22.91 9.09 5.51
N PHE A 388 -23.26 10.37 5.52
CA PHE A 388 -22.34 11.47 5.83
C PHE A 388 -21.80 11.39 7.25
N GLU A 389 -22.67 11.20 8.25
CA GLU A 389 -22.27 11.09 9.65
C GLU A 389 -21.28 9.93 9.86
N GLU A 390 -21.61 8.74 9.35
CA GLU A 390 -20.75 7.56 9.45
C GLU A 390 -19.42 7.73 8.70
N ALA A 391 -19.46 8.27 7.47
CA ALA A 391 -18.26 8.47 6.65
C ALA A 391 -17.29 9.47 7.30
N ILE A 392 -17.80 10.54 7.90
CA ILE A 392 -16.98 11.53 8.60
C ILE A 392 -16.38 10.93 9.87
N ALA A 393 -17.17 10.23 10.69
CA ALA A 393 -16.67 9.61 11.93
C ALA A 393 -15.60 8.54 11.66
N GLU A 394 -15.82 7.69 10.64
CA GLU A 394 -14.84 6.69 10.21
C GLU A 394 -13.58 7.35 9.64
N GLY A 395 -13.74 8.39 8.81
CA GLY A 395 -12.64 9.17 8.28
C GLY A 395 -11.79 9.85 9.36
N GLU A 396 -12.41 10.42 10.39
CA GLU A 396 -11.69 11.01 11.53
C GLU A 396 -10.92 9.96 12.34
N THR A 397 -11.53 8.79 12.57
CA THR A 397 -10.90 7.67 13.27
C THR A 397 -9.65 7.20 12.53
N VAL A 398 -9.77 6.95 11.22
CA VAL A 398 -8.65 6.53 10.37
C VAL A 398 -7.60 7.64 10.24
N MET A 399 -7.98 8.92 10.24
CA MET A 399 -7.03 10.04 10.26
C MET A 399 -6.19 10.06 11.53
N ALA A 400 -6.78 9.77 12.69
CA ALA A 400 -6.10 9.77 13.99
C ALA A 400 -5.19 8.54 14.22
N ASP A 401 -5.44 7.42 13.54
CA ASP A 401 -4.66 6.19 13.72
C ASP A 401 -3.34 6.20 12.91
N GLU A 402 -2.19 6.42 13.57
CA GLU A 402 -0.87 6.42 12.94
C GLU A 402 -0.48 5.07 12.28
N SER A 403 -1.13 3.99 12.70
CA SER A 403 -0.89 2.63 12.19
C SER A 403 -1.85 2.20 11.07
N ALA A 404 -2.80 3.08 10.69
CA ALA A 404 -3.83 2.77 9.71
C ALA A 404 -3.26 2.18 8.41
N THR A 405 -3.84 1.06 8.01
CA THR A 405 -3.47 0.33 6.80
C THR A 405 -3.96 1.02 5.52
N ARG A 406 -3.42 0.60 4.37
CA ARG A 406 -3.85 1.12 3.07
C ARG A 406 -5.32 0.88 2.80
N ASP A 407 -5.83 -0.28 3.18
CA ASP A 407 -7.23 -0.63 2.95
C ASP A 407 -8.17 0.18 3.82
N GLU A 408 -7.81 0.46 5.09
CA GLU A 408 -8.57 1.34 5.97
C GLU A 408 -8.64 2.77 5.42
N VAL A 409 -7.50 3.33 4.99
CA VAL A 409 -7.46 4.67 4.37
C VAL A 409 -8.29 4.71 3.07
N MET A 410 -8.22 3.67 2.24
CA MET A 410 -8.96 3.60 0.98
C MET A 410 -10.47 3.44 1.20
N ASN A 411 -10.89 2.58 2.13
CA ASN A 411 -12.30 2.34 2.45
C ASN A 411 -12.96 3.60 3.03
N ALA A 412 -12.33 4.25 4.00
CA ALA A 412 -12.82 5.51 4.56
C ALA A 412 -12.93 6.60 3.47
N SER A 413 -11.93 6.70 2.58
CA SER A 413 -11.95 7.64 1.45
C SER A 413 -13.12 7.35 0.50
N MET A 414 -13.35 6.08 0.13
CA MET A 414 -14.45 5.69 -0.76
C MET A 414 -15.82 5.98 -0.14
N LYS A 415 -15.99 5.73 1.16
CA LYS A 415 -17.25 6.02 1.87
C LYS A 415 -17.57 7.52 1.86
N LEU A 416 -16.56 8.39 2.04
CA LEU A 416 -16.71 9.84 1.91
C LEU A 416 -17.06 10.26 0.47
N ILE A 417 -16.43 9.66 -0.54
CA ILE A 417 -16.75 9.93 -1.96
C ILE A 417 -18.22 9.54 -2.25
N GLN A 418 -18.67 8.39 -1.75
CA GLN A 418 -20.05 7.93 -1.90
C GLN A 418 -21.04 8.90 -1.24
N ALA A 419 -20.75 9.34 -0.02
CA ALA A 419 -21.56 10.34 0.68
C ALA A 419 -21.69 11.62 -0.16
N ILE A 420 -20.56 12.19 -0.60
CA ILE A 420 -20.52 13.42 -1.41
C ILE A 420 -21.29 13.24 -2.74
N HIS A 421 -21.16 12.08 -3.40
CA HIS A 421 -21.87 11.82 -4.64
C HIS A 421 -23.40 11.75 -4.44
N ALA A 422 -23.84 11.27 -3.27
CA ALA A 422 -25.25 11.14 -2.94
C ALA A 422 -25.95 12.48 -2.58
N LEU A 423 -25.24 13.61 -2.55
CA LEU A 423 -25.80 14.94 -2.21
C LEU A 423 -27.01 15.39 -3.05
N ASN A 424 -27.15 14.86 -4.26
CA ASN A 424 -28.27 15.16 -5.14
C ASN A 424 -29.55 14.38 -4.80
N MET A 425 -29.50 13.42 -3.88
CA MET A 425 -30.66 12.68 -3.39
C MET A 425 -31.35 13.52 -2.30
N LYS A 426 -32.17 14.48 -2.74
CA LYS A 426 -32.93 15.35 -1.86
C LYS A 426 -34.18 14.65 -1.33
N ALA A 427 -34.48 14.89 -0.05
CA ALA A 427 -35.73 14.47 0.56
C ALA A 427 -36.90 15.20 -0.12
N ALA A 428 -38.04 14.53 -0.24
CA ALA A 428 -39.26 15.13 -0.76
C ALA A 428 -39.80 16.24 0.15
N ASP A 429 -40.42 17.26 -0.44
CA ASP A 429 -41.29 18.17 0.30
C ASP A 429 -42.64 17.48 0.55
N LYS A 430 -42.92 17.17 1.81
CA LYS A 430 -44.09 16.40 2.24
C LYS A 430 -45.28 17.28 2.64
N THR A 431 -45.14 18.61 2.61
CA THR A 431 -46.14 19.55 3.16
C THR A 431 -47.54 19.33 2.57
N ASP A 432 -47.64 19.15 1.25
CA ASP A 432 -48.94 18.96 0.58
C ASP A 432 -49.57 17.59 0.90
N LEU A 433 -48.75 16.56 1.05
CA LEU A 433 -49.19 15.22 1.45
C LEU A 433 -49.63 15.18 2.93
N GLU A 434 -48.92 15.87 3.81
CA GLU A 434 -49.31 16.04 5.22
C GLU A 434 -50.69 16.66 5.33
N MET A 435 -50.92 17.78 4.63
CA MET A 435 -52.24 18.42 4.59
C MET A 435 -53.34 17.50 4.02
N ALA A 436 -53.04 16.74 2.96
CA ALA A 436 -54.00 15.81 2.39
C ALA A 436 -54.35 14.69 3.39
N VAL A 437 -53.37 14.12 4.09
CA VAL A 437 -53.60 13.10 5.13
C VAL A 437 -54.42 13.67 6.29
N GLU A 438 -54.11 14.88 6.77
CA GLU A 438 -54.90 15.55 7.81
C GLU A 438 -56.37 15.73 7.40
N LEU A 439 -56.61 16.19 6.17
CA LEU A 439 -57.97 16.31 5.64
C LEU A 439 -58.67 14.95 5.54
N GLY A 440 -57.94 13.92 5.13
CA GLY A 440 -58.46 12.55 5.00
C GLY A 440 -58.90 11.99 6.35
N ASP A 441 -58.10 12.19 7.39
CA ASP A 441 -58.43 11.76 8.75
C ASP A 441 -59.67 12.46 9.33
N MET A 442 -60.06 13.62 8.80
CA MET A 442 -61.27 14.33 9.20
C MET A 442 -62.54 13.83 8.50
N ILE A 443 -62.44 12.97 7.49
CA ILE A 443 -63.60 12.48 6.73
C ILE A 443 -64.38 11.44 7.53
N ASP A 444 -65.64 11.74 7.81
CA ASP A 444 -66.60 10.79 8.39
C ASP A 444 -67.22 9.91 7.31
N LEU A 445 -66.64 8.72 7.11
CA LEU A 445 -67.06 7.75 6.09
C LEU A 445 -68.51 7.24 6.29
N SER A 446 -69.11 7.38 7.47
CA SER A 446 -70.49 6.92 7.70
C SER A 446 -71.53 7.66 6.82
N LYS A 447 -71.19 8.88 6.39
CA LYS A 447 -72.00 9.75 5.53
C LYS A 447 -71.92 9.40 4.04
N TYR A 448 -70.98 8.55 3.66
CA TYR A 448 -70.73 8.16 2.27
C TYR A 448 -71.27 6.75 2.02
N VAL A 449 -71.63 6.47 0.77
CA VAL A 449 -71.98 5.09 0.33
C VAL A 449 -70.74 4.19 0.41
N GLU A 450 -70.91 2.87 0.44
CA GLU A 450 -69.79 1.92 0.61
C GLU A 450 -68.79 1.96 -0.56
N ALA A 451 -69.27 2.24 -1.77
CA ALA A 451 -68.42 2.34 -2.96
C ALA A 451 -67.38 3.47 -2.82
N GLY A 452 -66.09 3.12 -3.00
CA GLY A 452 -64.97 4.05 -2.91
C GLY A 452 -64.36 4.20 -1.50
N GLN A 453 -64.99 3.65 -0.45
CA GLN A 453 -64.46 3.79 0.92
C GLN A 453 -63.18 2.99 1.15
N GLN A 454 -63.07 1.80 0.57
CA GLN A 454 -61.89 0.96 0.75
C GLN A 454 -60.69 1.57 0.03
N GLU A 455 -60.89 2.02 -1.22
CA GLU A 455 -59.87 2.70 -2.01
C GLU A 455 -59.36 3.96 -1.31
N PHE A 456 -60.25 4.71 -0.63
CA PHE A 456 -59.86 5.85 0.20
C PHE A 456 -59.02 5.45 1.41
N LYS A 457 -59.41 4.40 2.16
CA LYS A 457 -58.64 3.93 3.32
C LYS A 457 -57.25 3.45 2.91
N ASP A 458 -57.17 2.67 1.82
CA ASP A 458 -55.92 2.13 1.31
C ASP A 458 -55.00 3.28 0.85
N ALA A 459 -55.54 4.27 0.14
CA ALA A 459 -54.77 5.44 -0.28
C ALA A 459 -54.30 6.31 0.90
N LEU A 460 -55.11 6.46 1.95
CA LEU A 460 -54.76 7.20 3.16
C LEU A 460 -53.67 6.49 3.96
N GLU A 461 -53.71 5.16 4.06
CA GLU A 461 -52.67 4.35 4.69
C GLU A 461 -51.35 4.46 3.90
N ALA A 462 -51.39 4.26 2.58
CA ALA A 462 -50.20 4.39 1.73
C ALA A 462 -49.58 5.81 1.81
N ALA A 463 -50.40 6.86 1.85
CA ALA A 463 -49.93 8.22 2.07
C ALA A 463 -49.21 8.40 3.42
N LYS A 464 -49.72 7.79 4.49
CA LYS A 464 -49.07 7.81 5.81
C LYS A 464 -47.74 7.05 5.82
N GLU A 465 -47.64 5.95 5.09
CA GLU A 465 -46.38 5.22 4.93
C GLU A 465 -45.32 6.07 4.23
N VAL A 466 -45.68 6.74 3.12
CA VAL A 466 -44.77 7.66 2.41
C VAL A 466 -44.39 8.85 3.28
N LEU A 467 -45.30 9.37 4.11
CA LEU A 467 -44.95 10.42 5.08
C LEU A 467 -43.91 9.97 6.10
N ALA A 468 -43.97 8.72 6.55
CA ALA A 468 -43.02 8.15 7.50
C ALA A 468 -41.67 7.75 6.88
N ASP A 469 -41.59 7.59 5.56
CA ASP A 469 -40.37 7.17 4.87
C ASP A 469 -39.37 8.34 4.70
N GLY A 470 -38.33 8.37 5.53
CA GLY A 470 -37.25 9.36 5.47
C GLY A 470 -36.45 9.38 4.16
N ASP A 471 -36.58 8.35 3.33
CA ASP A 471 -35.93 8.23 2.02
C ASP A 471 -36.87 8.51 0.84
N ALA A 472 -38.15 8.82 1.09
CA ALA A 472 -39.12 9.13 0.05
C ALA A 472 -38.64 10.29 -0.84
N MET A 473 -38.64 10.04 -2.15
CA MET A 473 -38.34 11.05 -3.15
C MET A 473 -39.62 11.78 -3.59
N GLN A 474 -39.46 12.93 -4.25
CA GLN A 474 -40.62 13.76 -4.61
C GLN A 474 -41.66 13.00 -5.46
N GLY A 475 -41.21 12.09 -6.32
CA GLY A 475 -42.12 11.25 -7.11
C GLY A 475 -43.02 10.37 -6.24
N ASP A 476 -42.49 9.78 -5.17
CA ASP A 476 -43.26 8.93 -4.26
C ASP A 476 -44.32 9.74 -3.50
N VAL A 477 -43.97 10.96 -3.09
CA VAL A 477 -44.88 11.90 -2.41
C VAL A 477 -45.98 12.40 -3.36
N ASP A 478 -45.60 12.80 -4.58
CA ASP A 478 -46.54 13.27 -5.59
C ASP A 478 -47.55 12.17 -5.96
N ASP A 479 -47.09 10.94 -6.16
CA ASP A 479 -47.95 9.79 -6.48
C ASP A 479 -48.90 9.44 -5.33
N ALA A 480 -48.42 9.45 -4.07
CA ALA A 480 -49.25 9.22 -2.90
C ALA A 480 -50.28 10.33 -2.68
N TRP A 481 -49.90 11.58 -2.92
CA TRP A 481 -50.80 12.73 -2.86
C TRP A 481 -51.90 12.62 -3.92
N ASP A 482 -51.53 12.38 -5.18
CA ASP A 482 -52.48 12.24 -6.29
C ASP A 482 -53.45 11.07 -6.04
N ALA A 483 -52.95 9.93 -5.53
CA ALA A 483 -53.77 8.76 -5.21
C ALA A 483 -54.78 9.08 -4.09
N LEU A 484 -54.33 9.71 -3.00
CA LEU A 484 -55.19 10.07 -1.87
C LEU A 484 -56.25 11.09 -2.28
N VAL A 485 -55.85 12.17 -2.97
CA VAL A 485 -56.79 13.20 -3.44
C VAL A 485 -57.81 12.59 -4.41
N THR A 486 -57.39 11.73 -5.34
CA THR A 486 -58.30 11.04 -6.26
C THR A 486 -59.30 10.15 -5.51
N ALA A 487 -58.84 9.43 -4.48
CA ALA A 487 -59.72 8.58 -3.69
C ALA A 487 -60.73 9.40 -2.88
N MET A 488 -60.32 10.53 -2.29
CA MET A 488 -61.24 11.48 -1.66
C MET A 488 -62.28 12.00 -2.65
N GLU A 489 -61.87 12.38 -3.86
CA GLU A 489 -62.76 12.87 -4.92
C GLU A 489 -63.76 11.81 -5.41
N ASN A 490 -63.47 10.52 -5.23
CA ASN A 490 -64.34 9.43 -5.65
C ASN A 490 -65.41 9.05 -4.61
N LEU A 491 -65.29 9.52 -3.36
CA LEU A 491 -66.32 9.31 -2.34
C LEU A 491 -67.64 10.00 -2.71
N ARG A 492 -68.77 9.33 -2.48
CA ARG A 492 -70.12 9.86 -2.76
C ARG A 492 -70.99 9.88 -1.51
N LEU A 493 -71.54 11.05 -1.18
CA LEU A 493 -72.46 11.21 -0.03
C LEU A 493 -73.74 10.42 -0.27
N LYS A 494 -74.29 9.84 0.80
CA LYS A 494 -75.59 9.14 0.78
C LYS A 494 -76.72 10.14 0.48
N ALA A 495 -77.74 9.68 -0.26
CA ALA A 495 -79.00 10.41 -0.38
C ALA A 495 -79.62 10.63 1.01
N ASN A 496 -80.26 11.78 1.23
CA ASN A 496 -81.02 12.02 2.45
C ASN A 496 -82.36 11.27 2.36
N LYS A 497 -82.61 10.40 3.35
CA LYS A 497 -83.83 9.58 3.44
C LYS A 497 -84.72 9.89 4.63
N ASP A 498 -84.41 10.92 5.42
CA ASP A 498 -85.11 11.24 6.68
C ASP A 498 -86.62 11.41 6.45
N VAL A 499 -87.00 12.16 5.39
CA VAL A 499 -88.41 12.41 5.04
C VAL A 499 -89.12 11.14 4.57
N LEU A 500 -88.42 10.24 3.87
CA LEU A 500 -88.96 8.96 3.42
C LEU A 500 -89.15 8.00 4.60
N GLU A 501 -88.21 7.99 5.55
CA GLU A 501 -88.30 7.22 6.79
C GLU A 501 -89.53 7.61 7.60
N ASP A 502 -89.70 8.91 7.86
CA ASP A 502 -90.85 9.44 8.59
C ASP A 502 -92.17 9.06 7.91
N LEU A 503 -92.23 9.18 6.58
CA LEU A 503 -93.43 8.86 5.81
C LEU A 503 -93.74 7.35 5.81
N LEU A 504 -92.72 6.49 5.72
CA LEU A 504 -92.88 5.03 5.84
C LEU A 504 -93.41 4.64 7.21
N ASN A 505 -92.89 5.24 8.28
CA ASN A 505 -93.38 5.02 9.64
C ASN A 505 -94.85 5.43 9.78
N GLU A 506 -95.23 6.59 9.26
CA GLU A 506 -96.63 7.06 9.27
C GLU A 506 -97.55 6.19 8.40
N ALA A 507 -97.05 5.70 7.26
CA ALA A 507 -97.79 4.84 6.35
C ALA A 507 -98.02 3.43 6.91
N ALA A 508 -97.11 2.92 7.76
CA ALA A 508 -97.26 1.63 8.43
C ALA A 508 -98.45 1.56 9.41
N GLU A 509 -98.89 2.71 9.93
CA GLU A 509 -100.01 2.81 10.87
C GLU A 509 -101.40 2.84 10.19
N VAL A 510 -101.45 2.90 8.85
CA VAL A 510 -102.71 2.98 8.11
C VAL A 510 -103.45 1.64 8.14
N ASP A 511 -104.64 1.63 8.76
CA ASP A 511 -105.55 0.47 8.75
C ASP A 511 -106.29 0.36 7.41
N LEU A 512 -105.77 -0.53 6.55
CA LEU A 512 -106.31 -0.73 5.21
C LEU A 512 -107.68 -1.43 5.18
N SER A 513 -108.18 -1.99 6.28
CA SER A 513 -109.47 -2.69 6.31
C SER A 513 -110.69 -1.79 6.08
N GLN A 514 -110.50 -0.46 6.19
CA GLN A 514 -111.54 0.55 6.05
C GLN A 514 -111.68 1.07 4.60
N TYR A 515 -110.81 0.64 3.69
CA TYR A 515 -110.72 1.14 2.31
C TYR A 515 -111.03 0.05 1.28
N THR A 516 -111.30 0.46 0.04
CA THR A 516 -111.56 -0.48 -1.07
C THR A 516 -110.29 -1.25 -1.42
N GLU A 517 -110.44 -2.52 -1.82
CA GLU A 517 -109.28 -3.38 -2.12
C GLU A 517 -108.39 -2.79 -3.24
N GLU A 518 -108.96 -2.17 -4.26
CA GLU A 518 -108.22 -1.54 -5.37
C GLU A 518 -107.32 -0.38 -4.88
N SER A 519 -107.82 0.49 -3.99
CA SER A 519 -107.03 1.60 -3.44
C SER A 519 -106.01 1.12 -2.41
N ALA A 520 -106.34 0.09 -1.63
CA ALA A 520 -105.42 -0.56 -0.70
C ALA A 520 -104.28 -1.28 -1.42
N GLU A 521 -104.53 -1.93 -2.56
CA GLU A 521 -103.51 -2.58 -3.39
C GLU A 521 -102.53 -1.55 -3.98
N ALA A 522 -103.04 -0.43 -4.50
CA ALA A 522 -102.20 0.68 -4.97
C ALA A 522 -101.33 1.28 -3.85
N PHE A 523 -101.87 1.46 -2.65
CA PHE A 523 -101.10 1.90 -1.48
C PHE A 523 -100.02 0.89 -1.07
N ARG A 524 -100.34 -0.41 -1.01
CA ARG A 524 -99.34 -1.46 -0.70
C ARG A 524 -98.21 -1.48 -1.72
N ALA A 525 -98.52 -1.31 -3.00
CA ALA A 525 -97.50 -1.25 -4.06
C ALA A 525 -96.58 -0.03 -3.91
N ALA A 526 -97.14 1.16 -3.69
CA ALA A 526 -96.35 2.38 -3.45
C ALA A 526 -95.53 2.30 -2.15
N TYR A 527 -96.09 1.73 -1.09
CA TYR A 527 -95.40 1.49 0.17
C TYR A 527 -94.24 0.50 0.01
N ALA A 528 -94.44 -0.62 -0.70
CA ALA A 528 -93.37 -1.57 -0.99
C ALA A 528 -92.25 -0.93 -1.83
N ALA A 529 -92.58 -0.16 -2.88
CA ALA A 529 -91.60 0.56 -3.68
C ALA A 529 -90.83 1.60 -2.87
N ALA A 530 -91.50 2.33 -1.97
CA ALA A 530 -90.87 3.25 -1.04
C ALA A 530 -89.91 2.53 -0.06
N GLN A 531 -90.26 1.33 0.42
CA GLN A 531 -89.37 0.51 1.24
C GLN A 531 -88.13 0.03 0.49
N GLU A 532 -88.26 -0.32 -0.80
CA GLU A 532 -87.12 -0.68 -1.65
C GLU A 532 -86.15 0.49 -1.81
N VAL A 533 -86.65 1.69 -2.09
CA VAL A 533 -85.84 2.92 -2.18
C VAL A 533 -85.20 3.27 -0.83
N PHE A 534 -85.93 3.09 0.27
CA PHE A 534 -85.39 3.33 1.61
C PHE A 534 -84.26 2.36 1.97
N ALA A 535 -84.40 1.08 1.61
CA ALA A 535 -83.39 0.05 1.87
C ALA A 535 -82.16 0.12 0.96
N ASP A 536 -82.20 0.86 -0.15
CA ASP A 536 -81.08 0.94 -1.11
C ASP A 536 -79.93 1.83 -0.59
N GLU A 537 -78.95 1.22 0.07
CA GLU A 537 -77.76 1.92 0.61
C GLU A 537 -76.81 2.50 -0.45
N THR A 538 -77.07 2.24 -1.75
CA THR A 538 -76.23 2.72 -2.86
C THR A 538 -76.64 4.10 -3.37
N LEU A 539 -77.81 4.61 -2.95
CA LEU A 539 -78.31 5.91 -3.39
C LEU A 539 -77.42 7.05 -2.90
N THR A 540 -76.94 7.84 -3.86
CA THR A 540 -76.10 9.01 -3.60
C THR A 540 -76.92 10.30 -3.60
N GLU A 541 -76.34 11.43 -3.20
CA GLU A 541 -76.99 12.75 -3.38
C GLU A 541 -77.43 13.01 -4.84
N ALA A 542 -76.71 12.46 -5.84
CA ALA A 542 -77.12 12.58 -7.25
C ALA A 542 -78.39 11.79 -7.57
N ASP A 543 -78.74 10.79 -6.76
CA ASP A 543 -79.95 9.98 -6.86
C ASP A 543 -81.10 10.50 -5.99
N GLN A 544 -80.96 11.67 -5.34
CA GLN A 544 -81.95 12.21 -4.41
C GLN A 544 -83.37 12.26 -5.01
N GLN A 545 -83.48 12.53 -6.32
CA GLN A 545 -84.77 12.54 -7.01
C GLN A 545 -85.53 11.22 -6.90
N LYS A 546 -84.85 10.06 -6.85
CA LYS A 546 -85.51 8.76 -6.66
C LYS A 546 -86.15 8.64 -5.27
N VAL A 547 -85.49 9.18 -4.25
CA VAL A 547 -86.02 9.24 -2.88
C VAL A 547 -87.22 10.19 -2.83
N ASP A 548 -87.09 11.35 -3.46
CA ASP A 548 -88.16 12.36 -3.50
C ASP A 548 -89.40 11.84 -4.27
N ASP A 549 -89.20 11.14 -5.38
CA ASP A 549 -90.27 10.52 -6.16
C ASP A 549 -90.99 9.42 -5.36
N ALA A 550 -90.26 8.62 -4.58
CA ALA A 550 -90.86 7.63 -3.68
C ALA A 550 -91.70 8.29 -2.58
N VAL A 551 -91.23 9.42 -2.02
CA VAL A 551 -91.99 10.23 -1.06
C VAL A 551 -93.29 10.74 -1.70
N VAL A 552 -93.24 11.28 -2.92
CA VAL A 552 -94.42 11.78 -3.64
C VAL A 552 -95.40 10.64 -3.93
N ALA A 553 -94.92 9.53 -4.50
CA ALA A 553 -95.76 8.40 -4.87
C ALA A 553 -96.48 7.79 -3.65
N LEU A 554 -95.79 7.63 -2.52
CA LEU A 554 -96.41 7.12 -1.29
C LEU A 554 -97.43 8.11 -0.71
N LYS A 555 -97.16 9.42 -0.74
CA LYS A 555 -98.14 10.45 -0.33
C LYS A 555 -99.39 10.44 -1.21
N GLU A 556 -99.23 10.37 -2.53
CA GLU A 556 -100.34 10.32 -3.48
C GLU A 556 -101.17 9.05 -3.29
N ALA A 557 -100.52 7.89 -3.14
CA ALA A 557 -101.21 6.63 -2.88
C ALA A 557 -101.97 6.64 -1.54
N LYS A 558 -101.41 7.27 -0.49
CA LYS A 558 -102.08 7.48 0.80
C LYS A 558 -103.31 8.38 0.66
N ALA A 559 -103.20 9.47 -0.09
CA ALA A 559 -104.31 10.39 -0.36
C ALA A 559 -105.40 9.76 -1.26
N GLY A 560 -105.02 8.82 -2.12
CA GLY A 560 -105.91 8.09 -3.04
C GLY A 560 -106.70 6.93 -2.42
N LEU A 561 -106.53 6.66 -1.12
CA LEU A 561 -107.30 5.64 -0.40
C LEU A 561 -108.81 5.98 -0.40
N ALA A 562 -109.64 5.06 -0.88
CA ALA A 562 -111.08 5.25 -1.02
C ALA A 562 -111.85 4.44 0.04
N ALA A 563 -112.62 5.11 0.91
CA ALA A 563 -113.34 4.44 1.99
C ALA A 563 -114.43 3.48 1.47
N LEU A 564 -114.65 2.37 2.17
CA LEU A 564 -115.76 1.45 1.89
C LEU A 564 -117.09 2.20 2.09
N ALA A 565 -117.90 2.33 1.03
CA ALA A 565 -119.14 3.08 1.06
C ALA A 565 -120.13 2.50 2.09
N GLY A 566 -120.27 3.19 3.23
CA GLY A 566 -121.26 2.88 4.26
C GLY A 566 -121.04 3.59 5.59
N GLY A 567 -121.33 4.91 5.67
CA GLY A 567 -121.36 5.65 6.94
C GLY A 567 -121.43 7.17 6.83
N SER A 568 -122.64 7.71 6.63
CA SER A 568 -123.08 9.12 6.59
C SER A 568 -122.39 10.17 7.48
N GLY A 569 -122.14 11.36 6.91
CA GLY A 569 -122.92 12.58 7.24
C GLY A 569 -122.25 13.78 7.97
N ASP A 570 -122.33 14.95 7.31
CA ASP A 570 -122.37 16.36 7.81
C ASP A 570 -121.01 17.05 8.11
N GLY A 571 -120.66 18.27 7.70
CA GLY A 571 -121.34 19.33 6.96
C GLY A 571 -120.73 20.71 7.30
N ASN A 572 -120.21 21.43 6.29
CA ASN A 572 -120.36 22.87 6.02
C ASN A 572 -119.12 23.83 5.89
N GLN A 573 -119.01 24.36 4.66
CA GLN A 573 -118.69 25.72 4.14
C GLN A 573 -117.36 26.47 4.41
N SER A 574 -116.69 26.90 3.32
CA SER A 574 -116.95 28.17 2.59
C SER A 574 -115.68 28.58 1.81
N GLY A 575 -115.69 28.59 0.47
CA GLY A 575 -115.62 29.82 -0.37
C GLY A 575 -114.17 30.10 -0.81
N ASP A 576 -113.83 30.73 -1.92
CA ASP A 576 -114.51 31.33 -3.08
C ASP A 576 -113.41 31.64 -4.12
N THR A 577 -113.77 31.81 -5.40
CA THR A 577 -113.07 32.65 -6.44
C THR A 577 -111.65 32.24 -6.92
N ASP A 578 -111.23 32.39 -8.18
CA ASP A 578 -111.82 32.96 -9.40
C ASP A 578 -110.98 32.55 -10.62
N ASP A 579 -111.70 32.44 -11.73
CA ASP A 579 -111.47 32.72 -13.15
C ASP A 579 -110.07 32.87 -13.81
N GLY A 580 -110.06 32.45 -15.09
CA GLY A 580 -109.34 33.15 -16.15
C GLY A 580 -108.40 32.29 -16.98
N SER A 581 -108.89 31.47 -17.92
CA SER A 581 -108.96 31.81 -19.37
C SER A 581 -107.58 32.11 -19.98
N GLY A 582 -107.04 31.34 -20.93
CA GLY A 582 -107.63 30.91 -22.20
C GLY A 582 -106.57 31.21 -23.27
N ALA A 583 -106.04 30.19 -23.95
CA ALA A 583 -106.53 29.70 -25.24
C ALA A 583 -105.70 30.17 -26.45
N SER A 584 -105.18 29.17 -27.17
CA SER A 584 -105.31 29.00 -28.64
C SER A 584 -104.35 29.69 -29.62
N GLY A 585 -104.00 28.91 -30.65
CA GLY A 585 -103.74 29.37 -32.02
C GLY A 585 -102.29 29.20 -32.47
N SER A 586 -101.90 28.09 -33.11
CA SER A 586 -102.14 27.69 -34.51
C SER A 586 -101.22 28.39 -35.54
N GLU A 587 -100.31 27.57 -36.05
CA GLU A 587 -99.90 27.36 -37.45
C GLU A 587 -99.49 28.52 -38.38
N ASN A 588 -98.20 28.43 -38.77
CA ASN A 588 -97.71 28.19 -40.13
C ASN A 588 -97.75 29.36 -41.15
N THR A 589 -96.58 29.80 -41.62
CA THR A 589 -96.04 29.46 -42.96
C THR A 589 -94.89 30.37 -43.41
N ASP A 590 -93.93 29.70 -44.05
CA ASP A 590 -93.22 30.09 -45.29
C ASP A 590 -91.78 30.62 -45.29
N LYS A 591 -91.14 30.21 -46.38
CA LYS A 591 -89.71 30.06 -46.69
C LYS A 591 -88.99 31.40 -46.92
N SER A 592 -87.66 31.39 -46.70
CA SER A 592 -86.66 31.46 -47.78
C SER A 592 -85.28 31.93 -47.31
N ASN A 593 -84.33 30.99 -47.35
CA ASN A 593 -82.97 31.06 -47.91
C ASN A 593 -81.96 32.15 -47.47
N GLY A 594 -80.77 31.74 -47.05
CA GLY A 594 -79.60 32.63 -46.93
C GLY A 594 -78.41 32.15 -46.07
N THR A 595 -77.88 30.96 -46.34
CA THR A 595 -76.46 30.52 -46.25
C THR A 595 -75.43 31.23 -45.33
N SER A 596 -74.82 30.39 -44.48
CA SER A 596 -73.39 30.28 -44.09
C SER A 596 -72.95 30.76 -42.70
N GLY A 597 -72.43 29.81 -41.91
CA GLY A 597 -71.45 30.05 -40.85
C GLY A 597 -71.73 29.37 -39.50
N SER A 598 -71.64 28.03 -39.42
CA SER A 598 -71.40 27.30 -38.15
C SER A 598 -70.14 27.85 -37.47
N GLY A 599 -70.06 28.09 -36.16
CA GLY A 599 -70.41 27.28 -34.98
C GLY A 599 -69.12 27.27 -34.12
N ASP A 600 -69.08 27.34 -32.80
CA ASP A 600 -70.06 27.15 -31.74
C ASP A 600 -69.46 27.77 -30.45
N SER A 601 -70.25 28.46 -29.64
CA SER A 601 -69.90 28.96 -28.29
C SER A 601 -71.14 29.54 -27.61
N ALA A 602 -71.56 28.95 -26.49
CA ALA A 602 -72.42 29.56 -25.48
C ALA A 602 -72.23 28.82 -24.13
N ASN A 603 -71.80 29.48 -23.04
CA ASN A 603 -72.59 30.28 -22.08
C ASN A 603 -73.64 29.42 -21.33
N ARG A 604 -73.96 29.57 -20.03
CA ARG A 604 -73.65 30.52 -18.92
C ARG A 604 -74.26 29.88 -17.66
N ALA A 605 -73.56 29.81 -16.53
CA ALA A 605 -73.68 30.72 -15.38
C ALA A 605 -75.12 31.07 -14.92
N ALA A 606 -75.45 30.65 -13.70
CA ALA A 606 -76.42 31.31 -12.81
C ALA A 606 -75.75 31.59 -11.46
N LYS A 607 -76.22 32.64 -10.79
CA LYS A 607 -75.47 33.53 -9.90
C LYS A 607 -76.26 33.71 -8.61
N THR A 608 -75.61 33.72 -7.44
CA THR A 608 -76.12 34.41 -6.25
C THR A 608 -74.97 35.03 -5.43
N GLY A 609 -75.06 36.33 -5.24
CA GLY A 609 -74.52 37.10 -4.10
C GLY A 609 -75.69 37.97 -3.63
N ASP A 610 -75.76 38.56 -2.44
CA ASP A 610 -74.81 38.75 -1.35
C ASP A 610 -75.63 39.35 -0.18
N THR A 611 -75.19 39.22 1.08
CA THR A 611 -75.24 40.26 2.14
C THR A 611 -74.74 39.71 3.49
N VAL A 612 -73.71 40.38 4.02
CA VAL A 612 -72.81 40.10 5.17
C VAL A 612 -73.13 41.18 6.28
N PRO A 613 -72.72 41.14 7.59
CA PRO A 613 -71.43 40.61 8.09
C PRO A 613 -71.26 40.01 9.53
N VAL A 614 -70.23 39.12 9.62
CA VAL A 614 -69.16 38.99 10.67
C VAL A 614 -69.57 38.36 12.04
N MET A 615 -69.02 37.23 12.56
CA MET A 615 -67.62 36.74 12.54
C MET A 615 -67.50 35.23 12.88
N GLY A 616 -66.59 34.50 12.20
CA GLY A 616 -66.16 33.13 12.57
C GLY A 616 -65.71 32.23 11.40
N LEU A 617 -64.64 32.62 10.70
CA LEU A 617 -64.04 31.97 9.51
C LEU A 617 -63.30 30.66 9.83
N MET A 618 -63.60 29.56 9.11
CA MET A 618 -62.67 28.45 8.71
C MET A 618 -63.37 27.26 7.98
N MET A 619 -64.41 27.47 7.16
CA MET A 619 -65.12 26.36 6.47
C MET A 619 -65.56 26.75 5.06
N LEU A 620 -64.61 27.10 4.16
CA LEU A 620 -64.96 27.46 2.78
C LEU A 620 -63.86 27.23 1.72
N VAL A 621 -63.14 26.11 1.76
CA VAL A 621 -62.11 25.78 0.74
C VAL A 621 -62.41 24.53 -0.10
N ILE A 622 -63.51 23.81 0.13
CA ILE A 622 -63.80 22.59 -0.68
C ILE A 622 -64.24 22.91 -2.14
N VAL A 623 -64.54 24.16 -2.50
CA VAL A 623 -64.94 24.53 -3.88
C VAL A 623 -63.82 25.17 -4.71
N SER A 624 -62.63 25.42 -4.15
CA SER A 624 -61.49 25.98 -4.91
C SER A 624 -60.45 24.94 -5.38
N GLY A 625 -60.57 23.67 -4.99
CA GLY A 625 -59.63 22.60 -5.40
C GLY A 625 -59.52 22.44 -6.92
N ALA A 626 -60.64 22.49 -7.65
CA ALA A 626 -60.63 22.40 -9.11
C ALA A 626 -59.92 23.58 -9.81
N ALA A 627 -59.88 24.77 -9.18
CA ALA A 627 -59.20 25.93 -9.74
C ALA A 627 -57.68 25.91 -9.47
N ALA A 628 -57.24 25.33 -8.35
CA ALA A 628 -55.82 25.13 -8.04
C ALA A 628 -55.19 24.02 -8.89
N VAL A 629 -55.92 22.91 -9.12
CA VAL A 629 -55.51 21.77 -9.98
C VAL A 629 -55.27 22.20 -11.44
N ALA A 630 -56.05 23.16 -11.95
CA ALA A 630 -55.83 23.71 -13.30
C ALA A 630 -54.62 24.66 -13.39
N ALA A 631 -54.22 25.30 -12.28
CA ALA A 631 -53.07 26.21 -12.25
C ALA A 631 -51.72 25.47 -12.16
N TYR A 632 -51.66 24.32 -11.49
CA TYR A 632 -50.43 23.52 -11.36
C TYR A 632 -50.09 22.73 -12.64
N ARG A 633 -51.08 22.11 -13.30
CA ARG A 633 -50.90 21.43 -14.61
C ARG A 633 -50.40 22.33 -15.74
N LYS A 634 -50.45 23.65 -15.59
CA LYS A 634 -49.96 24.62 -16.58
C LYS A 634 -48.50 25.08 -16.35
N ARG A 635 -47.88 24.72 -15.23
CA ARG A 635 -46.47 25.03 -14.93
C ARG A 635 -45.49 23.88 -15.24
N VAL A 636 -45.98 22.65 -15.43
CA VAL A 636 -45.17 21.45 -15.69
C VAL A 636 -45.25 21.00 -17.16
N LYS A 637 -45.39 21.95 -18.10
CA LYS A 637 -45.22 21.71 -19.54
C LYS A 637 -44.24 22.67 -20.17
#